data_AF-A0A0W8JA70-F1
#
_entry.id   AF-A0A0W8JA70-F1
#
_cell.length_a   1.000
_cell.length_b   1.000
_cell.length_c   1.000
_cell.angle_alpha   90.00
_cell.angle_beta   90.00
_cell.angle_gamma   90.00
#
_symmetry.space_group_name_H-M   'P 1'
#
loop_
_entity.id
_entity.type
_entity.pdbx_description
1 polymer ?
#
loop_
_entity_poly.entity_id
_entity_poly.type
_entity_poly.pdbx_seq_one_letter_code
_entity_poly.pdbx_strand_id
1 'polypeptide(L)'
;MASFSIKKRKLKSGEVRFTADIIVKKNSAIIHRESKTFRKRELARTYGRKRVDELEDPTPQIQKSVPLSVLIDMYMNDRDLWDKTGRTKQYVIRMLRDCDIARLESNQLKTSDLIDHCRNRKAAGAKPATIYHDIAYLRSVMKKAK
;
A
#
# COMPACT_ATOMS: atom_id res chain seq x y z
N MET A 1 -7.98 -4.69 24.30
CA MET A 1 -6.74 -3.97 24.65
C MET A 1 -5.56 -4.88 24.34
N ALA A 2 -4.63 -4.40 23.52
CA ALA A 2 -3.40 -5.09 23.21
C ALA A 2 -2.28 -4.59 24.14
N SER A 3 -1.35 -5.48 24.48
CA SER A 3 -0.23 -5.13 25.36
C SER A 3 0.99 -5.93 24.94
N PHE A 4 2.18 -5.36 25.11
CA PHE A 4 3.44 -6.04 24.85
C PHE A 4 4.33 -6.08 26.09
N SER A 5 5.13 -7.15 26.20
CA SER A 5 6.16 -7.32 27.23
C SER A 5 7.46 -7.81 26.59
N ILE A 6 8.61 -7.48 27.16
CA ILE A 6 9.92 -7.89 26.64
C ILE A 6 10.59 -8.82 27.65
N LYS A 7 10.85 -10.05 27.25
CA LYS A 7 11.62 -11.03 28.02
C LYS A 7 13.07 -11.06 27.59
N LYS A 8 13.99 -11.07 28.56
CA LYS A 8 15.43 -11.22 28.33
C LYS A 8 15.82 -12.66 28.63
N ARG A 9 16.49 -13.33 27.67
CA ARG A 9 17.05 -14.67 27.85
C ARG A 9 18.52 -14.68 27.46
N LYS A 10 19.36 -15.27 28.30
CA LYS A 10 20.76 -15.58 27.97
C LYS A 10 20.81 -17.00 27.40
N LEU A 11 21.43 -17.17 26.24
CA LEU A 11 21.65 -18.47 25.62
C LEU A 11 22.81 -19.21 26.30
N LYS A 12 22.90 -20.53 26.09
CA LYS A 12 24.06 -21.33 26.54
C LYS A 12 25.39 -20.80 25.97
N SER A 13 25.35 -20.17 24.79
CA SER A 13 26.49 -19.51 24.15
C SER A 13 26.87 -18.15 24.76
N GLY A 14 26.14 -17.65 25.77
CA GLY A 14 26.38 -16.34 26.39
C GLY A 14 25.67 -15.16 25.71
N GLU A 15 25.17 -15.32 24.49
CA GLU A 15 24.39 -14.29 23.78
C GLU A 15 23.08 -13.94 24.50
N VAL A 16 22.75 -12.65 24.51
CA VAL A 16 21.47 -12.14 25.03
C VAL A 16 20.45 -12.01 23.91
N ARG A 17 19.25 -12.55 24.12
CA ARG A 17 18.09 -12.41 23.23
C ARG A 17 16.94 -11.73 23.97
N PHE A 18 16.22 -10.89 23.23
CA PHE A 18 15.06 -10.14 23.71
C PHE A 18 13.83 -10.60 22.94
N THR A 19 12.86 -11.20 23.63
CA THR A 19 11.60 -11.65 23.03
C THR A 19 10.50 -10.67 23.36
N ALA A 20 9.90 -10.06 22.36
CA ALA A 20 8.67 -9.29 22.50
C ALA A 20 7.49 -10.26 22.46
N ASP A 21 6.73 -10.34 23.54
CA ASP A 21 5.48 -11.08 23.66
C ASP A 21 4.32 -10.09 23.61
N ILE A 22 3.38 -10.30 22.67
CA ILE A 22 2.22 -9.43 22.46
C ILE A 22 0.95 -10.24 22.77
N ILE A 23 0.04 -9.65 23.53
CA ILE A 23 -1.21 -10.28 23.98
C ILE A 23 -2.36 -9.32 23.74
N VAL A 24 -3.42 -9.80 23.07
CA VAL A 24 -4.67 -9.08 22.89
C VAL A 24 -5.75 -9.73 23.74
N LYS A 25 -6.38 -8.92 24.60
CA LYS A 25 -7.52 -9.34 25.43
C LYS A 25 -8.81 -8.64 25.01
N LYS A 26 -9.90 -9.41 24.97
CA LYS A 26 -11.28 -8.92 24.80
C LYS A 26 -12.15 -9.60 25.87
N ASN A 27 -12.90 -8.83 26.65
CA ASN A 27 -13.74 -9.34 27.75
C ASN A 27 -12.99 -10.29 28.69
N SER A 28 -11.79 -9.90 29.13
CA SER A 28 -10.91 -10.69 30.01
C SER A 28 -10.39 -12.02 29.44
N ALA A 29 -10.77 -12.41 28.22
CA ALA A 29 -10.23 -13.57 27.51
C ALA A 29 -9.08 -13.15 26.56
N ILE A 30 -8.05 -13.99 26.45
CA ILE A 30 -6.97 -13.81 25.46
C ILE A 30 -7.47 -14.29 24.11
N ILE A 31 -7.57 -13.39 23.14
CA ILE A 31 -8.05 -13.69 21.79
C ILE A 31 -6.90 -13.84 20.78
N HIS A 32 -5.74 -13.25 21.06
CA HIS A 32 -4.58 -13.32 20.19
C HIS A 32 -3.28 -13.22 21.01
N ARG A 33 -2.28 -13.99 20.60
CA ARG A 33 -0.95 -13.98 21.20
C ARG A 33 0.10 -14.26 20.15
N GLU A 34 1.12 -13.41 20.10
CA GLU A 34 2.27 -13.58 19.22
C GLU A 34 3.57 -13.25 19.95
N SER A 35 4.69 -13.77 19.45
CA SER A 35 5.99 -13.49 20.03
C SER A 35 7.08 -13.43 18.97
N LYS A 36 8.06 -12.54 19.14
CA LYS A 36 9.20 -12.42 18.23
C LYS A 36 10.48 -12.08 18.98
N THR A 37 11.57 -12.76 18.61
CA THR A 37 12.86 -12.64 19.29
C THR A 37 13.87 -11.83 18.48
N PHE A 38 14.58 -10.94 19.17
CA PHE A 38 15.55 -10.00 18.61
C PHE A 38 16.88 -10.06 19.37
N ARG A 39 17.96 -9.59 18.73
CA ARG A 39 19.29 -9.46 19.35
C ARG A 39 19.43 -8.19 20.21
N LYS A 40 18.74 -7.10 19.85
CA LYS A 40 18.78 -5.82 20.56
C LYS A 40 17.44 -5.53 21.25
N ARG A 41 17.49 -4.94 22.46
CA ARG A 41 16.30 -4.57 23.24
C ARG A 41 15.43 -3.54 22.51
N GLU A 42 16.06 -2.53 21.92
CA GLU A 42 15.35 -1.47 21.20
C GLU A 42 14.54 -2.02 20.01
N LEU A 43 15.09 -2.98 19.26
CA LEU A 43 14.35 -3.62 18.16
C LEU A 43 13.11 -4.37 18.66
N ALA A 44 13.22 -5.07 19.79
CA ALA A 44 12.07 -5.73 20.41
C ALA A 44 11.01 -4.72 20.90
N ARG A 45 11.45 -3.57 21.43
CA ARG A 45 10.57 -2.49 21.90
C ARG A 45 9.83 -1.82 20.74
N THR A 46 10.54 -1.44 19.68
CA THR A 46 9.96 -0.83 18.47
C THR A 46 8.97 -1.78 17.81
N TYR A 47 9.32 -3.06 17.70
CA TYR A 47 8.41 -4.09 17.17
C TYR A 47 7.15 -4.24 18.04
N GLY A 48 7.31 -4.38 19.36
CA GLY A 48 6.20 -4.53 20.29
C GLY A 48 5.23 -3.34 20.26
N ARG A 49 5.75 -2.10 20.24
CA ARG A 49 4.94 -0.88 20.13
C ARG A 49 4.19 -0.82 18.81
N LYS A 50 4.90 -0.94 17.67
CA LYS A 50 4.29 -0.91 16.33
C LYS A 50 3.15 -1.93 16.22
N ARG A 51 3.37 -3.12 16.78
CA ARG A 51 2.43 -4.22 16.65
C ARG A 51 1.22 -4.09 17.58
N VAL A 52 1.40 -3.53 18.78
CA VAL A 52 0.28 -3.14 19.64
C VAL A 52 -0.57 -2.08 18.95
N ASP A 53 0.05 -1.04 18.37
CA ASP A 53 -0.67 0.00 17.62
C ASP A 53 -1.49 -0.62 16.46
N GLU A 54 -0.91 -1.55 15.68
CA GLU A 54 -1.60 -2.30 14.61
C GLU A 54 -2.77 -3.19 15.09
N LEU A 55 -2.77 -3.59 16.36
CA LEU A 55 -3.78 -4.50 16.94
C LEU A 55 -4.87 -3.75 17.72
N GLU A 56 -4.57 -2.57 18.25
CA GLU A 56 -5.55 -1.70 18.91
C GLU A 56 -6.31 -0.83 17.92
N ASP A 57 -5.64 -0.39 16.87
CA ASP A 57 -6.25 0.29 15.75
C ASP A 57 -6.24 -0.66 14.53
N PRO A 58 -7.25 -1.52 14.37
CA PRO A 58 -7.39 -2.37 13.20
C PRO A 58 -7.81 -1.56 11.97
N THR A 59 -7.58 -0.24 11.93
CA THR A 59 -7.48 0.40 10.63
C THR A 59 -6.34 -0.31 9.91
N PRO A 60 -6.62 -1.03 8.79
CA PRO A 60 -5.54 -1.50 7.95
C PRO A 60 -4.70 -0.27 7.70
N GLN A 61 -3.38 -0.32 7.92
CA GLN A 61 -2.42 0.75 7.56
C GLN A 61 -3.03 1.44 6.36
N ILE A 62 -3.67 2.59 6.59
CA ILE A 62 -4.42 3.22 5.53
C ILE A 62 -3.29 3.60 4.61
N GLN A 63 -3.11 2.85 3.52
CA GLN A 63 -2.37 3.34 2.39
C GLN A 63 -3.06 4.66 2.15
N LYS A 64 -2.42 5.76 2.59
CA LYS A 64 -3.04 7.07 2.63
C LYS A 64 -3.68 7.21 1.26
N SER A 65 -5.01 7.27 1.23
CA SER A 65 -5.67 7.40 -0.05
C SER A 65 -5.11 8.67 -0.65
N VAL A 66 -4.63 8.53 -1.87
CA VAL A 66 -4.13 9.64 -2.64
C VAL A 66 -4.89 9.65 -3.95
N PRO A 67 -5.06 10.81 -4.58
CA PRO A 67 -5.56 10.90 -5.92
C PRO A 67 -4.75 10.00 -6.87
N LEU A 68 -5.42 9.42 -7.86
CA LEU A 68 -4.76 8.62 -8.89
C LEU A 68 -3.65 9.39 -9.62
N SER A 69 -3.76 10.71 -9.72
CA SER A 69 -2.70 11.59 -10.25
C SER A 69 -1.40 11.45 -9.48
N VAL A 70 -1.46 11.33 -8.15
CA VAL A 70 -0.27 11.15 -7.30
C VAL A 70 0.37 9.80 -7.58
N LEU A 71 -0.43 8.73 -7.72
CA LEU A 71 0.10 7.40 -8.06
C LEU A 71 0.74 7.38 -9.45
N ILE A 72 0.16 8.12 -10.40
CA ILE A 72 0.71 8.29 -11.74
C ILE A 72 2.03 9.09 -11.69
N ASP A 73 2.06 10.20 -10.95
CA ASP A 73 3.26 11.02 -10.78
C ASP A 73 4.38 10.20 -10.10
N MET A 74 4.05 9.39 -9.09
CA MET A 74 5.01 8.45 -8.47
C MET A 74 5.56 7.44 -9.47
N TYR A 75 4.71 6.85 -10.31
CA TYR A 75 5.14 5.93 -11.37
C TYR A 75 6.05 6.62 -12.40
N MET A 76 5.77 7.89 -12.73
CA MET A 76 6.57 8.68 -13.67
C MET A 76 7.92 9.11 -13.09
N ASN A 77 7.99 9.36 -11.79
CA ASN A 77 9.21 9.82 -11.10
C ASN A 77 10.17 8.68 -10.73
N ASP A 78 9.68 7.44 -10.70
CA ASP A 78 10.52 6.25 -10.53
C ASP A 78 11.23 5.91 -11.85
N ARG A 79 12.55 6.12 -11.90
CA ARG A 79 13.36 5.87 -13.11
C ARG A 79 13.36 4.40 -13.53
N ASP A 80 13.36 3.47 -12.58
CA ASP A 80 13.37 2.03 -12.87
C ASP A 80 12.09 1.57 -13.56
N LEU A 81 10.96 2.21 -13.24
CA LEU A 81 9.68 1.98 -13.89
C LEU A 81 9.54 2.78 -15.19
N TRP A 82 9.90 4.06 -15.16
CA TRP A 82 9.63 5.00 -16.24
C TRP A 82 10.52 4.81 -17.46
N ASP A 83 11.83 4.59 -17.26
CA ASP A 83 12.78 4.47 -18.37
C ASP A 83 12.58 3.16 -19.16
N LYS A 84 12.05 2.13 -18.50
CA LYS A 84 11.65 0.85 -19.14
C LYS A 84 10.27 0.91 -19.79
N THR A 85 9.52 2.00 -19.61
CA THR A 85 8.20 2.17 -20.19
C THR A 85 8.32 2.71 -21.61
N GLY A 86 7.83 1.97 -22.60
CA GLY A 86 7.89 2.39 -24.00
C GLY A 86 7.08 3.68 -24.29
N ARG A 87 7.48 4.39 -25.35
CA ARG A 87 6.94 5.72 -25.74
C ARG A 87 5.41 5.81 -25.75
N THR A 88 4.73 4.83 -26.34
CA THR A 88 3.25 4.81 -26.41
C THR A 88 2.62 4.78 -25.02
N LYS A 89 3.15 3.96 -24.11
CA LYS A 89 2.65 3.85 -22.74
C LYS A 89 2.95 5.10 -21.93
N GLN A 90 4.12 5.72 -22.13
CA GLN A 90 4.45 6.99 -21.50
C GLN A 90 3.48 8.11 -21.91
N TYR A 91 3.16 8.22 -23.20
CA TYR A 91 2.20 9.22 -23.70
C TYR A 91 0.81 9.04 -23.06
N VAL A 92 0.30 7.81 -23.04
CA VAL A 92 -1.01 7.51 -22.46
C VAL A 92 -1.02 7.75 -20.95
N ILE A 93 0.03 7.39 -20.21
CA ILE A 93 0.11 7.65 -18.75
C ILE A 93 0.09 9.15 -18.45
N ARG A 94 0.83 9.96 -19.23
CA ARG A 94 0.79 11.42 -19.11
C ARG A 94 -0.61 11.97 -19.39
N MET A 95 -1.26 11.49 -20.44
CA MET A 95 -2.63 11.90 -20.79
C MET A 95 -3.64 11.51 -19.70
N LEU A 96 -3.52 10.30 -19.13
CA LEU A 96 -4.37 9.83 -18.04
C LEU A 96 -4.24 10.71 -16.80
N ARG A 97 -3.03 11.17 -16.49
CA ARG A 97 -2.74 12.07 -15.36
C ARG A 97 -3.54 13.37 -15.43
N ASP A 98 -3.83 13.86 -16.64
CA ASP A 98 -4.57 15.09 -16.88
C ASP A 98 -6.08 14.87 -17.08
N CYS A 99 -6.56 13.63 -17.08
CA CYS A 99 -7.99 13.30 -17.16
C CYS A 99 -8.70 13.42 -15.81
N ASP A 100 -10.02 13.59 -15.82
CA ASP A 100 -10.82 13.68 -14.58
C ASP A 100 -10.72 12.43 -13.70
N ILE A 101 -10.50 11.25 -14.30
CA ILE A 101 -10.29 10.00 -13.57
C ILE A 101 -9.08 10.09 -12.62
N ALA A 102 -8.06 10.90 -12.95
CA ALA A 102 -6.87 11.06 -12.12
C ALA A 102 -7.16 11.81 -10.81
N ARG A 103 -8.26 12.56 -10.73
CA ARG A 103 -8.66 13.30 -9.52
C ARG A 103 -9.35 12.42 -8.47
N LEU A 104 -9.74 11.21 -8.86
CA LEU A 104 -10.40 10.28 -7.94
C LEU A 104 -9.39 9.75 -6.93
N GLU A 105 -9.87 9.60 -5.70
CA GLU A 105 -9.12 8.96 -4.63
C GLU A 105 -8.90 7.47 -4.94
N SER A 106 -7.70 6.96 -4.67
CA SER A 106 -7.29 5.60 -5.03
C SER A 106 -8.17 4.52 -4.39
N ASN A 107 -8.80 4.82 -3.26
CA ASN A 107 -9.75 3.94 -2.58
C ASN A 107 -11.22 4.12 -3.02
N GLN A 108 -11.52 5.15 -3.83
CA GLN A 108 -12.87 5.45 -4.33
C GLN A 108 -13.08 5.08 -5.80
N LEU A 109 -12.05 4.61 -6.51
CA LEU A 109 -12.17 4.24 -7.92
C LEU A 109 -13.17 3.09 -8.12
N LYS A 110 -14.28 3.37 -8.81
CA LYS A 110 -15.34 2.41 -9.14
C LYS A 110 -15.30 2.03 -10.62
N THR A 111 -15.98 0.92 -10.93
CA THR A 111 -16.21 0.50 -12.32
C THR A 111 -16.98 1.55 -13.13
N SER A 112 -17.91 2.29 -12.50
CA SER A 112 -18.63 3.39 -13.14
C SER A 112 -17.68 4.46 -13.68
N ASP A 113 -16.66 4.83 -12.90
CA ASP A 113 -15.71 5.87 -13.27
C ASP A 113 -14.85 5.46 -14.47
N LEU A 114 -14.50 4.17 -14.54
CA LEU A 114 -13.79 3.59 -15.69
C LEU A 114 -14.67 3.61 -16.95
N ILE A 115 -15.95 3.26 -16.82
CA ILE A 115 -16.91 3.30 -17.93
C ILE A 115 -17.09 4.72 -18.43
N ASP A 116 -17.23 5.69 -17.53
CA ASP A 116 -17.43 7.09 -17.89
C ASP A 116 -16.18 7.69 -18.52
N HIS A 117 -14.98 7.33 -18.03
CA HIS A 117 -13.74 7.66 -18.73
C HIS A 117 -13.74 7.10 -20.17
N CYS A 118 -14.11 5.83 -20.37
CA CYS A 118 -14.17 5.24 -21.71
C CYS A 118 -15.18 5.96 -22.62
N ARG A 119 -16.35 6.33 -22.09
CA ARG A 119 -17.37 7.10 -22.83
C ARG A 119 -16.85 8.48 -23.23
N ASN A 120 -16.21 9.19 -22.31
CA ASN A 120 -15.63 10.52 -22.57
C ASN A 120 -14.53 10.43 -23.64
N ARG A 121 -13.66 9.42 -23.56
CA ARG A 121 -12.60 9.18 -24.56
C ARG A 121 -13.19 8.86 -25.93
N LYS A 122 -14.24 8.02 -25.98
CA LYS A 122 -14.95 7.71 -27.23
C LYS A 122 -15.61 8.96 -27.83
N ALA A 123 -16.27 9.77 -27.01
CA ALA A 123 -16.89 11.03 -27.44
C ALA A 123 -15.86 12.04 -27.97
N ALA A 124 -14.64 12.05 -27.42
CA ALA A 124 -13.51 12.82 -27.91
C ALA A 124 -12.84 12.23 -29.18
N GLY A 125 -13.40 11.18 -29.77
CA GLY A 125 -12.91 10.58 -31.02
C GLY A 125 -11.83 9.50 -30.88
N ALA A 126 -11.53 9.04 -29.66
CA ALA A 126 -10.56 7.96 -29.47
C ALA A 126 -11.09 6.62 -30.02
N LYS A 127 -10.24 5.89 -30.74
CA LYS A 127 -10.57 4.55 -31.26
C LYS A 127 -10.62 3.52 -30.12
N PRO A 128 -11.38 2.42 -30.25
CA PRO A 128 -11.49 1.38 -29.22
C PRO A 128 -10.14 0.84 -28.72
N ALA A 129 -9.17 0.64 -29.63
CA ALA A 129 -7.83 0.19 -29.26
C ALA A 129 -7.08 1.20 -28.37
N THR A 130 -7.26 2.49 -28.59
CA THR A 130 -6.67 3.55 -27.76
C THR A 130 -7.31 3.55 -26.37
N ILE A 131 -8.63 3.47 -26.30
CA ILE A 131 -9.37 3.40 -25.03
C ILE A 131 -8.96 2.15 -24.22
N TYR A 132 -8.73 1.02 -24.91
CA TYR A 132 -8.19 -0.18 -24.28
C TYR A 132 -6.82 0.06 -23.62
N HIS A 133 -5.92 0.78 -24.30
CA HIS A 133 -4.62 1.14 -23.73
C HIS A 133 -4.75 2.02 -22.49
N ASP A 134 -5.68 2.99 -22.50
CA ASP A 134 -5.95 3.87 -21.36
C ASP A 134 -6.23 3.03 -20.09
N ILE A 135 -7.16 2.07 -20.18
CA ILE A 135 -7.52 1.20 -19.05
C ILE A 135 -6.40 0.21 -18.70
N ALA A 136 -5.76 -0.41 -19.70
CA ALA A 136 -4.69 -1.38 -19.47
C ALA A 136 -3.49 -0.77 -18.75
N TYR A 137 -3.11 0.47 -19.10
CA TYR A 137 -1.98 1.15 -18.52
C TYR A 137 -2.30 1.77 -17.17
N LEU A 138 -3.51 2.30 -16.97
CA LEU A 138 -3.97 2.72 -15.65
C LEU A 138 -3.90 1.55 -14.65
N ARG A 139 -4.38 0.37 -15.05
CA ARG A 139 -4.25 -0.86 -14.23
C ARG A 139 -2.80 -1.22 -13.93
N SER A 140 -1.89 -1.05 -14.89
CA SER A 140 -0.45 -1.31 -14.69
C SER A 140 0.17 -0.37 -13.66
N VAL A 141 -0.20 0.90 -13.66
CA VAL A 141 0.26 1.89 -12.68
C VAL A 141 -0.26 1.51 -11.29
N MET A 142 -1.56 1.26 -11.17
CA MET A 142 -2.21 0.88 -9.91
C MET A 142 -1.62 -0.39 -9.28
N LYS A 143 -1.20 -1.37 -10.09
CA LYS A 143 -0.57 -2.60 -9.59
C LYS A 143 0.85 -2.37 -9.03
N LYS A 144 1.56 -1.36 -9.52
CA LYS A 144 2.94 -1.05 -9.11
C LYS A 144 3.01 -0.06 -7.96
N ALA A 145 1.98 0.77 -7.79
CA ALA A 145 1.89 1.78 -6.75
C ALA A 145 1.35 1.25 -5.39
N LYS A 146 1.35 -0.07 -5.20
CA LYS A 146 0.75 -0.75 -4.04
C LYS A 146 1.79 -1.20 -3.02
#